data_AF-A0A6G0Y7M5-F1
#
_entry.id   AF-A0A6G0Y7M5-F1
#
_cell.length_a   1.000
_cell.length_b   1.000
_cell.length_c   1.000
_cell.angle_alpha   90.00
_cell.angle_beta   90.00
_cell.angle_gamma   90.00
#
_symmetry.space_group_name_H-M   'P 1'
#
loop_
_entity.id
_entity.type
_entity.pdbx_description
1 polymer ?
#
loop_
_entity_poly.entity_id
_entity_poly.type
_entity_poly.pdbx_seq_one_letter_code
_entity_poly.pdbx_strand_id
1 'polypeptide(L)'
;MQEKILINPTPEQQDVIDWQGDKLVVNAFAGTGKTSNLVKYAEKHPDLRMLYIAFNRSADEKFPANVLCKTSHQLAWSGFGRNYANRLTNSLRLFDIANATQSDDWLYVKTIQDTLKNFMCSVDNQIMLRHCPSILMGEVKKSFTANEVVRQSEQLWHRMIDLADNFPVIHDMCLKLYQLSQPNLYHRFDVIFDADRLWLTHSFSFGDCVADIAHALLAMNGETHQVVGRGEKDEIFINIPKQGFPQRSILSRTVAGVIGSAL
;
A
#
# COMPACT_ATOMS: atom_id res chain seq x y z
N MET A 1 -16.55 -26.67 18.12
CA MET A 1 -15.19 -27.08 17.71
C MET A 1 -15.25 -27.22 16.19
N GLN A 2 -14.86 -26.18 15.45
CA GLN A 2 -14.87 -26.22 13.98
C GLN A 2 -13.61 -26.95 13.51
N GLU A 3 -13.79 -28.07 12.81
CA GLU A 3 -12.71 -28.76 12.10
C GLU A 3 -12.06 -27.80 11.11
N LYS A 4 -10.82 -27.40 11.38
CA LYS A 4 -9.96 -26.74 10.39
C LYS A 4 -9.70 -27.79 9.29
N ILE A 5 -10.34 -27.64 8.14
CA ILE A 5 -10.00 -28.40 6.94
C ILE A 5 -8.52 -28.16 6.66
N LEU A 6 -7.70 -29.20 6.87
CA LEU A 6 -6.27 -29.20 6.56
C LEU A 6 -6.11 -29.27 5.04
N ILE A 7 -6.17 -28.12 4.40
CA ILE A 7 -5.79 -27.98 2.99
C ILE A 7 -4.26 -28.13 2.95
N ASN A 8 -3.79 -29.22 2.33
CA ASN A 8 -2.39 -29.44 2.06
C ASN A 8 -1.87 -28.29 1.18
N PRO A 9 -0.73 -27.68 1.52
CA PRO A 9 -0.17 -26.59 0.72
C PRO A 9 0.15 -27.08 -0.69
N THR A 10 -0.06 -26.21 -1.70
CA THR A 10 0.42 -26.48 -3.07
C THR A 10 1.94 -26.54 -3.09
N PRO A 11 2.58 -27.13 -4.12
CA PRO A 11 4.05 -27.12 -4.25
C PRO A 11 4.65 -25.70 -4.12
N GLU A 12 4.03 -24.71 -4.77
CA GLU A 12 4.44 -23.30 -4.67
C GLU A 12 4.32 -22.76 -3.24
N GLN A 13 3.27 -23.17 -2.52
CA GLN A 13 3.10 -22.78 -1.12
C GLN A 13 4.16 -23.47 -0.24
N GLN A 14 4.47 -24.73 -0.53
CA GLN A 14 5.49 -25.50 0.18
C GLN A 14 6.90 -24.93 -0.05
N ASP A 15 7.22 -24.49 -1.26
CA ASP A 15 8.49 -23.81 -1.58
C ASP A 15 8.67 -22.53 -0.74
N VAL A 16 7.59 -21.78 -0.53
CA VAL A 16 7.60 -20.61 0.37
C VAL A 16 7.79 -21.02 1.82
N ILE A 17 7.16 -22.11 2.27
CA ILE A 17 7.28 -22.62 3.66
C ILE A 17 8.70 -23.16 3.94
N ASP A 18 9.33 -23.78 2.94
CA ASP A 18 10.62 -24.45 3.06
C ASP A 18 11.81 -23.54 2.72
N TRP A 19 11.55 -22.30 2.38
CA TRP A 19 12.57 -21.32 2.04
C TRP A 19 13.48 -21.02 3.24
N GLN A 20 14.80 -20.84 3.00
CA GLN A 20 15.86 -20.82 4.03
C GLN A 20 16.79 -19.58 3.93
N GLY A 21 16.42 -18.54 3.18
CA GLY A 21 17.27 -17.35 3.03
C GLY A 21 17.01 -16.26 4.07
N ASP A 22 17.51 -15.04 3.80
CA ASP A 22 17.34 -13.87 4.67
C ASP A 22 16.24 -12.89 4.19
N LYS A 23 15.81 -12.99 2.92
CA LYS A 23 14.73 -12.18 2.32
C LYS A 23 13.66 -12.98 1.56
N LEU A 24 12.40 -12.90 2.00
CA LEU A 24 11.26 -13.59 1.38
C LEU A 24 10.14 -12.61 0.99
N VAL A 25 9.85 -12.47 -0.31
CA VAL A 25 8.62 -11.87 -0.84
C VAL A 25 7.77 -12.93 -1.48
N VAL A 26 6.50 -12.88 -1.11
CA VAL A 26 5.47 -13.69 -1.71
C VAL A 26 4.54 -12.75 -2.48
N ASN A 27 4.67 -12.74 -3.80
CA ASN A 27 3.69 -12.17 -4.71
C ASN A 27 2.57 -13.18 -4.86
N ALA A 28 1.36 -12.77 -4.57
CA ALA A 28 0.26 -13.70 -4.47
C ALA A 28 -0.97 -13.03 -5.05
N PHE A 29 -1.62 -13.70 -6.01
CA PHE A 29 -2.88 -13.21 -6.53
C PHE A 29 -3.99 -13.32 -5.47
N ALA A 30 -5.09 -12.61 -5.67
CA ALA A 30 -6.23 -12.68 -4.76
C ALA A 30 -6.66 -14.15 -4.58
N GLY A 31 -6.88 -14.58 -3.33
CA GLY A 31 -7.38 -15.94 -3.04
C GLY A 31 -6.32 -17.05 -3.00
N THR A 32 -5.04 -16.75 -3.21
CA THR A 32 -3.95 -17.76 -3.27
C THR A 32 -3.36 -18.16 -1.91
N GLY A 33 -3.91 -17.61 -0.82
CA GLY A 33 -3.54 -18.00 0.54
C GLY A 33 -2.25 -17.37 1.09
N LYS A 34 -1.78 -16.22 0.54
CA LYS A 34 -0.56 -15.51 0.99
C LYS A 34 -0.40 -15.43 2.50
N THR A 35 -1.40 -14.89 3.20
CA THR A 35 -1.35 -14.70 4.65
C THR A 35 -1.28 -16.05 5.36
N SER A 36 -2.09 -17.03 4.95
CA SER A 36 -2.04 -18.39 5.53
C SER A 36 -0.69 -19.07 5.32
N ASN A 37 -0.04 -18.81 4.19
CA ASN A 37 1.25 -19.38 3.87
C ASN A 37 2.39 -18.77 4.70
N LEU A 38 2.38 -17.44 4.86
CA LEU A 38 3.31 -16.73 5.75
C LEU A 38 3.12 -17.13 7.22
N VAL A 39 1.88 -17.41 7.64
CA VAL A 39 1.59 -17.94 8.99
C VAL A 39 2.24 -19.32 9.17
N LYS A 40 2.05 -20.25 8.21
CA LYS A 40 2.69 -21.57 8.26
C LYS A 40 4.22 -21.49 8.25
N TYR A 41 4.79 -20.59 7.45
CA TYR A 41 6.24 -20.32 7.46
C TYR A 41 6.71 -19.86 8.85
N ALA A 42 5.98 -18.94 9.48
CA ALA A 42 6.32 -18.43 10.80
C ALA A 42 6.17 -19.47 11.91
N GLU A 43 5.14 -20.33 11.83
CA GLU A 43 4.92 -21.46 12.75
C GLU A 43 6.04 -22.51 12.65
N LYS A 44 6.56 -22.76 11.44
CA LYS A 44 7.67 -23.69 11.20
C LYS A 44 9.02 -23.18 11.72
N HIS A 45 9.17 -21.86 11.83
CA HIS A 45 10.42 -21.21 12.25
C HIS A 45 10.23 -20.35 13.51
N PRO A 46 9.89 -20.96 14.67
CA PRO A 46 9.57 -20.23 15.90
C PRO A 46 10.75 -19.41 16.45
N ASP A 47 11.98 -19.79 16.12
CA ASP A 47 13.20 -19.13 16.59
C ASP A 47 13.56 -17.85 15.82
N LEU A 48 12.94 -17.61 14.66
CA LEU A 48 13.20 -16.44 13.82
C LEU A 48 12.29 -15.27 14.23
N ARG A 49 12.86 -14.07 14.34
CA ARG A 49 12.11 -12.82 14.55
C ARG A 49 11.72 -12.24 13.21
N MET A 50 10.42 -12.13 12.96
CA MET A 50 9.91 -11.74 11.64
C MET A 50 9.17 -10.40 11.69
N LEU A 51 9.24 -9.63 10.61
CA LEU A 51 8.44 -8.42 10.41
C LEU A 51 7.49 -8.60 9.23
N TYR A 52 6.20 -8.44 9.48
CA TYR A 52 5.17 -8.38 8.45
C TYR A 52 4.66 -6.94 8.30
N ILE A 53 4.88 -6.34 7.12
CA ILE A 53 4.35 -5.02 6.79
C ILE A 53 2.98 -5.17 6.13
N ALA A 54 1.93 -4.79 6.84
CA ALA A 54 0.56 -4.93 6.39
C ALA A 54 -0.01 -3.60 5.85
N PHE A 55 -0.88 -3.69 4.83
CA PHE A 55 -1.65 -2.52 4.39
C PHE A 55 -2.77 -2.16 5.37
N ASN A 56 -3.33 -3.15 6.06
CA ASN A 56 -4.38 -2.96 7.06
C ASN A 56 -4.14 -3.84 8.30
N ARG A 57 -4.79 -3.46 9.42
CA ARG A 57 -4.57 -4.07 10.73
C ARG A 57 -5.19 -5.46 10.90
N SER A 58 -6.06 -5.88 9.99
CA SER A 58 -6.77 -7.17 10.07
C SER A 58 -5.87 -8.41 9.86
N ALA A 59 -4.60 -8.21 9.49
CA ALA A 59 -3.67 -9.32 9.32
C ALA A 59 -3.03 -9.78 10.65
N ASP A 60 -3.00 -8.93 11.67
CA ASP A 60 -2.29 -9.18 12.94
C ASP A 60 -2.81 -10.42 13.68
N GLU A 61 -4.13 -10.67 13.65
CA GLU A 61 -4.80 -11.71 14.45
C GLU A 61 -4.43 -13.15 14.04
N LYS A 62 -3.77 -13.33 12.89
CA LYS A 62 -3.50 -14.65 12.31
C LYS A 62 -2.06 -15.14 12.54
N PHE A 63 -1.15 -14.26 12.92
CA PHE A 63 0.27 -14.58 13.00
C PHE A 63 0.70 -15.03 14.41
N PRO A 64 1.68 -15.94 14.51
CA PRO A 64 2.28 -16.35 15.79
C PRO A 64 3.12 -15.22 16.41
N ALA A 65 3.47 -15.38 17.69
CA ALA A 65 4.12 -14.34 18.50
C ALA A 65 5.53 -13.93 18.03
N ASN A 66 6.20 -14.75 17.22
CA ASN A 66 7.50 -14.46 16.62
C ASN A 66 7.40 -13.51 15.40
N VAL A 67 6.20 -13.12 14.98
CA VAL A 67 5.96 -12.17 13.90
C VAL A 67 5.43 -10.86 14.46
N LEU A 68 6.15 -9.77 14.21
CA LEU A 68 5.66 -8.43 14.45
C LEU A 68 4.89 -7.94 13.22
N CYS A 69 3.59 -7.72 13.36
CA CYS A 69 2.78 -7.12 12.30
C CYS A 69 2.63 -5.61 12.53
N LYS A 70 2.97 -4.81 11.52
CA LYS A 70 2.84 -3.34 11.55
C LYS A 70 2.48 -2.79 10.17
N THR A 71 1.78 -1.68 10.13
CA THR A 71 1.72 -0.86 8.90
C THR A 71 3.01 -0.06 8.72
N SER A 72 3.30 0.39 7.50
CA SER A 72 4.47 1.25 7.22
C SER A 72 4.48 2.51 8.11
N HIS A 73 3.31 3.12 8.33
CA HIS A 73 3.17 4.27 9.22
C HIS A 73 3.43 3.90 10.69
N GLN A 74 2.98 2.74 11.18
CA GLN A 74 3.26 2.30 12.55
C GLN A 74 4.74 2.00 12.78
N LEU A 75 5.42 1.46 11.76
CA LEU A 75 6.86 1.24 11.79
C LEU A 75 7.59 2.58 11.93
N ALA A 76 7.27 3.54 11.06
CA ALA A 76 7.85 4.89 11.07
C ALA A 76 7.53 5.67 12.35
N TRP A 77 6.28 5.59 12.83
CA TRP A 77 5.81 6.29 14.03
C TRP A 77 6.61 5.94 15.28
N SER A 78 7.04 4.68 15.39
CA SER A 78 7.78 4.21 16.56
C SER A 78 9.17 4.84 16.73
N GLY A 79 9.80 5.28 15.63
CA GLY A 79 11.10 5.94 15.64
C GLY A 79 11.03 7.47 15.57
N PHE A 80 10.12 8.01 14.75
CA PHE A 80 10.13 9.44 14.40
C PHE A 80 8.91 10.20 14.92
N GLY A 81 7.74 9.56 14.94
CA GLY A 81 6.47 10.26 15.13
C GLY A 81 6.21 10.81 16.53
N ARG A 82 6.74 10.16 17.57
CA ARG A 82 6.51 10.55 18.97
C ARG A 82 6.92 11.99 19.27
N ASN A 83 8.01 12.46 18.65
CA ASN A 83 8.54 13.80 18.87
C ASN A 83 7.66 14.90 18.25
N TYR A 84 6.74 14.53 17.34
CA TYR A 84 5.87 15.46 16.64
C TYR A 84 4.38 15.30 17.01
N ALA A 85 4.07 14.47 18.01
CA ALA A 85 2.70 14.08 18.36
C ALA A 85 1.79 15.27 18.71
N ASN A 86 2.35 16.31 19.33
CA ASN A 86 1.64 17.55 19.66
C ASN A 86 1.21 18.39 18.44
N ARG A 87 1.82 18.15 17.26
CA ARG A 87 1.53 18.90 16.02
C ARG A 87 0.94 18.03 14.92
N LEU A 88 0.66 16.76 15.23
CA LEU A 88 0.16 15.80 14.25
C LEU A 88 -1.28 16.11 13.85
N THR A 89 -1.51 16.21 12.55
CA THR A 89 -2.84 16.33 11.96
C THR A 89 -3.10 15.19 10.98
N ASN A 90 -4.38 14.96 10.66
CA ASN A 90 -4.77 13.94 9.68
C ASN A 90 -4.40 14.31 8.25
N SER A 91 -4.31 15.61 7.95
CA SER A 91 -3.99 16.12 6.63
C SER A 91 -3.33 17.49 6.71
N LEU A 92 -2.49 17.76 5.71
CA LEU A 92 -1.84 19.05 5.57
C LEU A 92 -2.86 20.02 4.97
N ARG A 93 -3.40 20.96 5.76
CA ARG A 93 -4.50 21.82 5.29
C ARG A 93 -3.96 22.96 4.43
N LEU A 94 -4.72 23.35 3.40
CA LEU A 94 -4.34 24.46 2.52
C LEU A 94 -4.20 25.77 3.31
N PHE A 95 -5.04 25.99 4.33
CA PHE A 95 -4.97 27.17 5.18
C PHE A 95 -3.66 27.29 5.96
N ASP A 96 -3.11 26.17 6.45
CA ASP A 96 -1.83 26.17 7.16
C ASP A 96 -0.68 26.58 6.21
N ILE A 97 -0.72 26.06 4.98
CA ILE A 97 0.24 26.41 3.92
C ILE A 97 0.08 27.89 3.53
N ALA A 98 -1.14 28.36 3.28
CA ALA A 98 -1.42 29.75 2.91
C ALA A 98 -0.90 30.75 3.95
N ASN A 99 -1.13 30.47 5.23
CA ASN A 99 -0.59 31.29 6.32
C ASN A 99 0.93 31.24 6.37
N ALA A 100 1.53 30.07 6.16
CA ALA A 100 2.97 29.88 6.19
C ALA A 100 3.69 30.54 5.02
N THR A 101 3.05 30.61 3.84
CA THR A 101 3.59 31.26 2.64
C THR A 101 3.15 32.71 2.49
N GLN A 102 2.24 33.19 3.35
CA GLN A 102 1.60 34.51 3.28
C GLN A 102 0.99 34.78 1.89
N SER A 103 0.35 33.76 1.31
CA SER A 103 -0.21 33.81 -0.03
C SER A 103 -1.72 33.59 -0.03
N ASP A 104 -2.42 34.40 -0.80
CA ASP A 104 -3.84 34.30 -1.13
C ASP A 104 -4.09 33.58 -2.48
N ASP A 105 -3.02 33.18 -3.18
CA ASP A 105 -3.08 32.40 -4.41
C ASP A 105 -3.32 30.92 -4.08
N TRP A 106 -4.59 30.51 -4.12
CA TRP A 106 -4.97 29.14 -3.82
C TRP A 106 -4.42 28.10 -4.79
N LEU A 107 -4.13 28.47 -6.05
CA LEU A 107 -3.49 27.57 -6.99
C LEU A 107 -2.04 27.33 -6.56
N TYR A 108 -1.33 28.37 -6.14
CA TYR A 108 0.02 28.25 -5.58
C TYR A 108 0.06 27.37 -4.35
N VAL A 109 -0.81 27.67 -3.37
CA VAL A 109 -0.93 26.94 -2.10
C VAL A 109 -1.26 25.46 -2.35
N LYS A 110 -2.18 25.17 -3.26
CA LYS A 110 -2.54 23.80 -3.64
C LYS A 110 -1.39 23.08 -4.33
N THR A 111 -0.67 23.77 -5.20
CA THR A 111 0.49 23.20 -5.89
C THR A 111 1.59 22.82 -4.89
N ILE A 112 1.87 23.67 -3.90
CA ILE A 112 2.83 23.36 -2.81
C ILE A 112 2.37 22.12 -2.01
N GLN A 113 1.08 22.05 -1.66
CA GLN A 113 0.53 20.89 -0.96
C GLN A 113 0.78 19.59 -1.73
N ASP A 114 0.50 19.60 -3.03
CA ASP A 114 0.64 18.42 -3.87
C ASP A 114 2.11 18.07 -4.11
N THR A 115 2.99 19.06 -4.28
CA THR A 115 4.44 18.86 -4.36
C THR A 115 5.00 18.19 -3.10
N LEU A 116 4.59 18.65 -1.91
CA LEU A 116 4.98 18.05 -0.63
C LEU A 116 4.47 16.60 -0.50
N LYS A 117 3.21 16.34 -0.88
CA LYS A 117 2.64 14.98 -0.89
C LYS A 117 3.38 14.05 -1.84
N ASN A 118 3.65 14.52 -3.05
CA ASN A 118 4.38 13.75 -4.07
C ASN A 118 5.79 13.42 -3.59
N PHE A 119 6.49 14.36 -2.93
CA PHE A 119 7.78 14.10 -2.31
C PHE A 119 7.71 13.08 -1.17
N MET A 120 6.73 13.20 -0.26
CA MET A 120 6.57 12.25 0.85
C MET A 120 6.27 10.83 0.37
N CYS A 121 5.61 10.69 -0.79
CA CYS A 121 5.33 9.40 -1.42
C CYS A 121 6.43 8.91 -2.38
N SER A 122 7.47 9.71 -2.66
CA SER A 122 8.55 9.32 -3.58
C SER A 122 9.70 8.64 -2.86
N VAL A 123 10.58 7.99 -3.62
CA VAL A 123 11.85 7.43 -3.13
C VAL A 123 12.97 8.48 -3.02
N ASP A 124 12.69 9.71 -3.44
CA ASP A 124 13.71 10.74 -3.64
C ASP A 124 14.17 11.35 -2.32
N ASN A 125 15.45 11.69 -2.22
CA ASN A 125 16.00 12.23 -0.97
C ASN A 125 15.77 13.74 -0.80
N GLN A 126 15.33 14.43 -1.85
CA GLN A 126 15.14 15.88 -1.90
C GLN A 126 13.93 16.24 -2.76
N ILE A 127 13.35 17.42 -2.54
CA ILE A 127 12.23 17.92 -3.34
C ILE A 127 12.76 18.39 -4.69
N MET A 128 12.19 17.88 -5.78
CA MET A 128 12.63 18.18 -7.15
C MET A 128 11.43 18.57 -8.01
N LEU A 129 11.70 19.18 -9.17
CA LEU A 129 10.67 19.62 -10.13
C LEU A 129 9.70 18.52 -10.55
N ARG A 130 10.14 17.25 -10.58
CA ARG A 130 9.26 16.11 -10.91
C ARG A 130 8.14 15.86 -9.88
N HIS A 131 8.26 16.40 -8.68
CA HIS A 131 7.19 16.33 -7.67
C HIS A 131 6.10 17.36 -7.94
N CYS A 132 6.37 18.40 -8.74
CA CYS A 132 5.37 19.38 -9.07
C CYS A 132 4.27 18.76 -9.95
N PRO A 133 2.98 19.07 -9.70
CA PRO A 133 1.88 18.60 -10.52
C PRO A 133 2.02 19.05 -11.98
N SER A 134 1.53 18.22 -12.91
CA SER A 134 1.57 18.48 -14.36
C SER A 134 0.84 19.75 -14.79
N ILE A 135 -0.06 20.29 -13.95
CA ILE A 135 -0.72 21.58 -14.17
C ILE A 135 0.29 22.73 -14.35
N LEU A 136 1.50 22.59 -13.80
CA LEU A 136 2.57 23.56 -14.01
C LEU A 136 3.16 23.53 -15.43
N MET A 137 3.00 22.44 -16.16
CA MET A 137 3.56 22.23 -17.50
C MET A 137 2.70 22.81 -18.64
N GLY A 138 1.50 23.33 -18.35
CA GLY A 138 0.61 23.95 -19.35
C GLY A 138 0.86 25.45 -19.58
N GLU A 139 0.40 25.96 -20.73
CA GLU A 139 0.59 27.34 -21.24
C GLU A 139 -0.17 28.44 -20.45
N VAL A 140 -0.88 28.08 -19.38
CA VAL A 140 -1.60 29.05 -18.55
C VAL A 140 -0.61 29.99 -17.86
N LYS A 141 -0.79 31.30 -18.05
CA LYS A 141 -0.02 32.34 -17.36
C LYS A 141 -0.29 32.27 -15.85
N LYS A 142 0.74 31.89 -15.10
CA LYS A 142 0.71 31.77 -13.64
C LYS A 142 1.49 32.93 -13.01
N SER A 143 1.08 33.30 -11.80
CA SER A 143 1.75 34.26 -10.90
C SER A 143 3.06 33.73 -10.31
N PHE A 144 3.34 32.44 -10.47
CA PHE A 144 4.49 31.73 -9.91
C PHE A 144 5.03 30.67 -10.89
N THR A 145 6.28 30.26 -10.68
CA THR A 145 6.97 29.21 -11.44
C THR A 145 7.13 27.93 -10.63
N ALA A 146 7.47 26.83 -11.31
CA ALA A 146 7.74 25.56 -10.65
C ALA A 146 8.96 25.63 -9.70
N ASN A 147 9.95 26.49 -9.98
CA ASN A 147 11.10 26.65 -9.09
C ASN A 147 10.71 27.35 -7.78
N GLU A 148 9.83 28.35 -7.80
CA GLU A 148 9.31 28.93 -6.56
C GLU A 148 8.51 27.92 -5.73
N VAL A 149 7.74 27.05 -6.39
CA VAL A 149 7.00 25.97 -5.71
C VAL A 149 7.96 25.01 -5.02
N VAL A 150 9.01 24.53 -5.71
CA VAL A 150 10.02 23.64 -5.11
C VAL A 150 10.68 24.32 -3.93
N ARG A 151 11.17 25.55 -4.10
CA ARG A 151 11.83 26.32 -3.04
C ARG A 151 10.94 26.49 -1.81
N GLN A 152 9.67 26.85 -1.98
CA GLN A 152 8.76 26.98 -0.84
C GLN A 152 8.41 25.64 -0.20
N SER A 153 8.28 24.58 -1.01
CA SER A 153 8.04 23.24 -0.49
C SER A 153 9.21 22.77 0.37
N GLU A 154 10.46 23.05 -0.03
CA GLU A 154 11.66 22.79 0.79
C GLU A 154 11.64 23.56 2.11
N GLN A 155 11.29 24.86 2.07
CA GLN A 155 11.17 25.68 3.26
C GLN A 155 10.12 25.13 4.24
N LEU A 156 8.94 24.75 3.74
CA LEU A 156 7.91 24.13 4.57
C LEU A 156 8.33 22.75 5.09
N TRP A 157 9.02 21.94 4.29
CA TRP A 157 9.57 20.66 4.75
C TRP A 157 10.53 20.85 5.92
N HIS A 158 11.42 21.84 5.87
CA HIS A 158 12.31 22.16 6.99
C HIS A 158 11.53 22.55 8.25
N ARG A 159 10.46 23.34 8.11
CA ARG A 159 9.57 23.67 9.23
C ARG A 159 8.83 22.45 9.78
N MET A 160 8.41 21.52 8.92
CA MET A 160 7.75 20.27 9.34
C MET A 160 8.67 19.39 10.19
N ILE A 161 9.97 19.31 9.85
CA ILE A 161 10.92 18.43 10.54
C ILE A 161 11.61 19.10 11.74
N ASP A 162 11.63 20.43 11.80
CA ASP A 162 12.13 21.18 12.94
C ASP A 162 11.22 20.96 14.15
N LEU A 163 11.77 20.50 15.27
CA LEU A 163 11.04 20.25 16.52
C LEU A 163 10.64 21.54 17.25
N ALA A 164 11.29 22.67 16.94
CA ALA A 164 11.02 23.97 17.56
C ALA A 164 9.94 24.78 16.83
N ASP A 165 9.62 24.47 15.57
CA ASP A 165 8.54 25.13 14.83
C ASP A 165 7.16 24.69 15.38
N ASN A 166 6.07 25.30 14.90
CA ASN A 166 4.70 24.89 15.19
C ASN A 166 3.93 24.46 13.94
N PHE A 167 4.61 24.38 12.79
CA PHE A 167 3.98 23.97 11.54
C PHE A 167 3.42 22.53 11.64
N PRO A 168 2.19 22.28 11.18
CA PRO A 168 1.56 20.97 11.29
C PRO A 168 2.34 19.87 10.58
N VAL A 169 2.30 18.67 11.16
CA VAL A 169 2.88 17.47 10.54
C VAL A 169 1.80 16.44 10.25
N ILE A 170 2.07 15.54 9.31
CA ILE A 170 1.18 14.42 8.98
C ILE A 170 1.92 13.09 9.06
N HIS A 171 1.19 11.97 9.08
CA HIS A 171 1.80 10.64 9.15
C HIS A 171 2.75 10.33 7.99
N ASP A 172 2.48 10.83 6.78
CA ASP A 172 3.35 10.61 5.60
C ASP A 172 4.73 11.28 5.79
N MET A 173 4.81 12.38 6.54
CA MET A 173 6.09 13.00 6.91
C MET A 173 6.93 12.06 7.77
N CYS A 174 6.32 11.37 8.73
CA CYS A 174 7.01 10.40 9.58
C CYS A 174 7.56 9.24 8.75
N LEU A 175 6.77 8.76 7.79
CA LEU A 175 7.19 7.70 6.87
C LEU A 175 8.35 8.18 5.98
N LYS A 176 8.31 9.41 5.49
CA LYS A 176 9.38 10.01 4.72
C LYS A 176 10.68 10.16 5.53
N LEU A 177 10.60 10.65 6.77
CA LEU A 177 11.76 10.69 7.68
C LEU A 177 12.35 9.30 7.95
N TYR A 178 11.48 8.31 8.15
CA TYR A 178 11.91 6.93 8.29
C TYR A 178 12.68 6.46 7.05
N GLN A 179 12.16 6.69 5.84
CA GLN A 179 12.86 6.36 4.58
C GLN A 179 14.22 7.09 4.46
N LEU A 180 14.26 8.40 4.74
CA LEU A 180 15.46 9.22 4.66
C LEU A 180 16.54 8.81 5.68
N SER A 181 16.13 8.22 6.81
CA SER A 181 17.06 7.70 7.82
C SER A 181 17.81 6.44 7.39
N GLN A 182 17.42 5.84 6.26
CA GLN A 182 17.98 4.58 5.75
C GLN A 182 18.05 3.50 6.84
N PRO A 183 16.89 3.08 7.37
CA PRO A 183 16.83 2.29 8.58
C PRO A 183 17.30 0.87 8.28
N ASN A 184 18.22 0.37 9.10
CA ASN A 184 18.65 -1.03 9.03
C ASN A 184 17.74 -1.90 9.90
N LEU A 185 16.83 -2.62 9.26
CA LEU A 185 15.88 -3.53 9.92
C LEU A 185 16.48 -4.87 10.34
N TYR A 186 17.60 -5.29 9.74
CA TYR A 186 18.23 -6.60 9.97
C TYR A 186 18.81 -6.77 11.39
N HIS A 187 19.01 -5.68 12.14
CA HIS A 187 19.41 -5.78 13.54
C HIS A 187 18.28 -6.32 14.45
N ARG A 188 17.01 -6.14 14.06
CA ARG A 188 15.85 -6.51 14.88
C ARG A 188 15.08 -7.70 14.33
N PHE A 189 15.15 -7.95 13.03
CA PHE A 189 14.39 -8.98 12.35
C PHE A 189 15.33 -9.81 11.49
N ASP A 190 15.17 -11.12 11.61
CA ASP A 190 15.92 -12.10 10.82
C ASP A 190 15.27 -12.27 9.44
N VAL A 191 13.94 -12.12 9.36
CA VAL A 191 13.17 -12.15 8.11
C VAL A 191 12.24 -10.95 8.01
N ILE A 192 12.27 -10.27 6.87
CA ILE A 192 11.32 -9.21 6.53
C ILE A 192 10.52 -9.67 5.33
N PHE A 193 9.20 -9.74 5.50
CA PHE A 193 8.30 -10.09 4.40
C PHE A 193 8.08 -8.88 3.47
N ASP A 194 9.12 -8.39 2.79
CA ASP A 194 9.00 -7.30 1.80
C ASP A 194 10.15 -7.10 0.79
N ALA A 195 11.14 -7.99 0.63
CA ALA A 195 11.85 -8.04 -0.67
C ALA A 195 12.36 -9.48 -1.04
N ASP A 196 12.46 -9.78 -2.35
CA ASP A 196 12.80 -11.03 -3.12
C ASP A 196 11.67 -12.01 -3.51
N ARG A 197 11.31 -12.08 -4.81
CA ARG A 197 9.99 -12.53 -5.33
C ARG A 197 9.81 -14.04 -5.55
N LEU A 198 8.85 -14.66 -4.86
CA LEU A 198 8.20 -15.95 -5.17
C LEU A 198 6.72 -15.71 -5.51
N TRP A 199 6.16 -16.46 -6.47
CA TRP A 199 4.80 -16.23 -7.00
C TRP A 199 3.83 -17.33 -6.58
N LEU A 200 2.68 -16.96 -6.02
CA LEU A 200 1.53 -17.83 -5.80
C LEU A 200 0.46 -17.52 -6.86
N THR A 201 0.26 -18.44 -7.79
CA THR A 201 -0.63 -18.29 -8.96
C THR A 201 -1.97 -18.98 -8.77
N HIS A 202 -2.04 -20.00 -7.91
CA HIS A 202 -3.24 -20.81 -7.70
C HIS A 202 -4.22 -20.19 -6.68
N SER A 203 -5.32 -19.60 -7.16
CA SER A 203 -6.38 -18.98 -6.35
C SER A 203 -7.47 -19.96 -5.99
N PHE A 204 -7.85 -20.04 -4.71
CA PHE A 204 -8.97 -20.87 -4.25
C PHE A 204 -10.29 -20.09 -4.17
N SER A 205 -10.30 -18.80 -4.53
CA SER A 205 -11.50 -17.95 -4.44
C SER A 205 -12.42 -18.06 -5.66
N PHE A 206 -11.94 -18.65 -6.76
CA PHE A 206 -12.67 -18.77 -8.02
C PHE A 206 -12.09 -19.92 -8.86
N GLY A 207 -12.90 -20.44 -9.78
CA GLY A 207 -12.56 -21.53 -10.69
C GLY A 207 -11.85 -21.06 -11.96
N ASP A 208 -11.67 -21.99 -12.90
CA ASP A 208 -10.86 -21.79 -14.10
C ASP A 208 -11.40 -20.66 -15.00
N CYS A 209 -12.71 -20.51 -15.11
CA CYS A 209 -13.29 -19.53 -16.03
C CYS A 209 -12.97 -18.10 -15.57
N VAL A 210 -13.15 -17.77 -14.30
CA VAL A 210 -12.80 -16.43 -13.79
C VAL A 210 -11.29 -16.21 -13.82
N ALA A 211 -10.49 -17.26 -13.61
CA ALA A 211 -9.03 -17.19 -13.72
C ALA A 211 -8.57 -16.81 -15.13
N ASP A 212 -9.20 -17.35 -16.17
CA ASP A 212 -8.90 -17.03 -17.58
C ASP A 212 -9.13 -15.55 -17.89
N ILE A 213 -10.25 -14.98 -17.43
CA ILE A 213 -10.51 -13.54 -17.59
C ILE A 213 -9.54 -12.69 -16.78
N ALA A 214 -9.27 -13.08 -15.54
CA ALA A 214 -8.31 -12.38 -14.70
C ALA A 214 -6.93 -12.37 -15.37
N HIS A 215 -6.51 -13.51 -15.94
CA HIS A 215 -5.26 -13.63 -16.67
C HIS A 215 -5.24 -12.70 -17.90
N ALA A 216 -6.29 -12.69 -18.71
CA ALA A 216 -6.38 -11.80 -19.88
C ALA A 216 -6.26 -10.32 -19.50
N LEU A 217 -6.97 -9.88 -18.45
CA LEU A 217 -6.91 -8.50 -17.95
C LEU A 217 -5.53 -8.14 -17.38
N LEU A 218 -4.88 -9.08 -16.71
CA LEU A 218 -3.53 -8.92 -16.17
C LEU A 218 -2.50 -8.81 -17.30
N ALA A 219 -2.59 -9.65 -18.32
CA ALA A 219 -1.72 -9.61 -19.49
C ALA A 219 -1.84 -8.28 -20.26
N MET A 220 -3.04 -7.73 -20.37
CA MET A 220 -3.27 -6.39 -20.95
C MET A 220 -2.57 -5.27 -20.17
N ASN A 221 -2.34 -5.46 -18.86
CA ASN A 221 -1.61 -4.52 -18.00
C ASN A 221 -0.10 -4.82 -17.91
N GLY A 222 0.41 -5.73 -18.75
CA GLY A 222 1.82 -6.09 -18.80
C GLY A 222 2.28 -7.09 -17.74
N GLU A 223 1.36 -7.74 -17.01
CA GLU A 223 1.69 -8.83 -16.10
C GLU A 223 1.99 -10.11 -16.89
N THR A 224 3.08 -10.79 -16.56
CA THR A 224 3.55 -11.98 -17.28
C THR A 224 3.18 -13.29 -16.60
N HIS A 225 2.78 -13.26 -15.33
CA HIS A 225 2.41 -14.46 -14.56
C HIS A 225 0.92 -14.77 -14.70
N GLN A 226 0.60 -16.04 -14.96
CA GLN A 226 -0.79 -16.50 -15.08
C GLN A 226 -1.41 -16.78 -13.72
N VAL A 227 -2.70 -16.48 -13.55
CA VAL A 227 -3.49 -16.90 -12.39
C VAL A 227 -4.20 -18.19 -12.74
N VAL A 228 -4.19 -19.17 -11.84
CA VAL A 228 -4.87 -20.46 -12.01
C VAL A 228 -6.01 -20.54 -11.01
N GLY A 229 -7.21 -20.87 -11.46
CA GLY A 229 -8.37 -21.08 -10.59
C GLY A 229 -8.33 -22.47 -9.96
N ARG A 230 -8.56 -22.56 -8.66
CA ARG A 230 -8.74 -23.82 -7.90
C ARG A 230 -9.96 -23.76 -6.97
N GLY A 231 -10.79 -22.73 -7.12
CA GLY A 231 -12.09 -22.65 -6.47
C GLY A 231 -13.10 -23.61 -7.10
N GLU A 232 -14.35 -23.55 -6.63
CA GLU A 232 -15.44 -24.31 -7.23
C GLU A 232 -15.65 -23.93 -8.71
N LYS A 233 -16.27 -24.83 -9.48
CA LYS A 233 -16.60 -24.56 -10.89
C LYS A 233 -17.40 -23.27 -10.98
N ASP A 234 -16.91 -22.35 -11.78
CA ASP A 234 -17.53 -21.08 -12.06
C ASP A 234 -17.89 -20.95 -13.53
N GLU A 235 -18.83 -20.04 -13.81
CA GLU A 235 -19.26 -19.71 -15.16
C GLU A 235 -19.28 -18.20 -15.30
N ILE A 236 -18.84 -17.72 -16.46
CA ILE A 236 -18.86 -16.29 -16.78
C ILE A 236 -20.05 -16.00 -17.67
N PHE A 237 -20.87 -15.06 -17.23
CA PHE A 237 -21.96 -14.54 -18.02
C PHE A 237 -21.68 -13.09 -18.42
N ILE A 238 -21.84 -12.79 -19.72
CA ILE A 238 -21.75 -11.42 -20.24
C ILE A 238 -22.95 -10.58 -19.77
N ASN A 239 -24.08 -11.23 -19.48
CA ASN A 239 -25.29 -10.61 -18.96
C ASN A 239 -25.80 -11.41 -17.75
N ILE A 240 -26.26 -10.72 -16.71
CA ILE A 240 -26.84 -11.37 -15.53
C ILE A 240 -28.12 -12.13 -15.94
N PRO A 241 -28.18 -13.47 -15.79
CA PRO A 241 -29.36 -14.23 -16.16
C PRO A 241 -30.58 -13.80 -15.33
N LYS A 242 -31.73 -13.60 -15.99
CA LYS A 242 -32.96 -13.11 -15.33
C LYS A 242 -33.58 -14.14 -14.36
N GLN A 243 -33.27 -15.43 -14.51
CA GLN A 243 -33.80 -16.56 -13.73
C GLN A 243 -32.68 -17.56 -13.39
N GLY A 244 -32.86 -18.36 -12.33
CA GLY A 244 -31.97 -19.49 -12.00
C GLY A 244 -31.09 -19.33 -10.76
N PHE A 245 -31.02 -18.14 -10.15
CA PHE A 245 -30.22 -17.89 -8.94
C PHE A 245 -31.11 -17.40 -7.79
N PRO A 246 -31.36 -18.22 -6.75
CA PRO A 246 -32.25 -17.88 -5.64
C PRO A 246 -31.67 -16.81 -4.70
N GLN A 247 -30.35 -16.60 -4.71
CA GLN A 247 -29.66 -15.53 -3.99
C GLN A 247 -28.69 -14.81 -4.95
N ARG A 248 -28.61 -13.48 -4.84
CA ARG A 248 -27.72 -12.64 -5.66
C ARG A 248 -26.82 -11.82 -4.74
N SER A 249 -25.51 -11.89 -4.96
CA SER A 249 -24.52 -11.01 -4.35
C SER A 249 -23.75 -10.29 -5.45
N ILE A 250 -23.78 -8.95 -5.45
CA ILE A 250 -23.12 -8.11 -6.46
C ILE A 250 -21.90 -7.46 -5.81
N LEU A 251 -20.71 -7.74 -6.35
CA LEU A 251 -19.45 -7.09 -5.96
C LEU A 251 -19.02 -6.11 -7.04
N SER A 252 -19.10 -4.81 -6.76
CA SER A 252 -18.58 -3.74 -7.62
C SER A 252 -17.55 -2.91 -6.86
N ARG A 253 -16.37 -2.70 -7.46
CA ARG A 253 -15.34 -1.78 -6.90
C ARG A 253 -15.64 -0.30 -7.19
N THR A 254 -16.63 0.00 -8.02
CA THR A 254 -17.02 1.37 -8.38
C THR A 254 -18.54 1.50 -8.29
N VAL A 255 -19.00 2.22 -7.26
CA VAL A 255 -20.42 2.46 -6.93
C VAL A 255 -21.17 3.30 -7.99
N ALA A 256 -20.54 3.65 -9.12
CA ALA A 256 -21.20 4.40 -10.19
C ALA A 256 -22.09 3.53 -11.11
N GLY A 257 -21.70 2.29 -11.43
CA GLY A 257 -22.41 1.46 -12.42
C GLY A 257 -23.66 0.75 -11.89
N VAL A 258 -23.65 0.39 -10.60
CA VAL A 258 -24.76 -0.35 -9.96
C VAL A 258 -25.95 0.57 -9.65
N ILE A 259 -25.70 1.85 -9.36
CA ILE A 259 -26.78 2.82 -9.10
C ILE A 259 -27.44 3.30 -10.41
N GLY A 260 -26.71 3.36 -11.53
CA GLY A 260 -27.26 3.77 -12.82
C GLY A 260 -28.21 2.78 -13.48
N SER A 261 -28.27 1.54 -12.99
CA SER A 261 -29.20 0.49 -13.46
C SER A 261 -30.33 0.19 -12.47
N ALA A 262 -30.32 0.86 -11.32
CA ALA A 262 -31.37 0.84 -10.30
C ALA A 262 -32.24 2.11 -10.31
N LEU A 263 -32.08 2.98 -11.32
CA LEU A 263 -32.96 4.09 -11.67
C LEU A 263 -33.64 3.82 -13.01
#